data_AF-A0A7Y2U7U4-F1
#
_entry.id   AF-A0A7Y2U7U4-F1
#
_cell.length_a   1.000
_cell.length_b   1.000
_cell.length_c   1.000
_cell.angle_alpha   90.00
_cell.angle_beta   90.00
_cell.angle_gamma   90.00
#
_symmetry.space_group_name_H-M   'P 1'
#
loop_
_entity.id
_entity.type
_entity.pdbx_description
1 polymer ?
#
loop_
_entity_poly.entity_id
_entity_poly.type
_entity_poly.pdbx_seq_one_letter_code
_entity_poly.pdbx_strand_id
1 'polypeptide(L)'
;ICSWLMGVPRVFAGDLDGLTEQNIKHYNKRFTLLERLEKDYNIYNHFQYSGVPAPTDDDWHWWGKLNPQSEGVVVVLRGRAGADSRAINIPWVKAEKNYTIRFCLNQPSHSQVISGKDLQDGKLQLELPKYGQEIIELKVAD
;
A
#
# COMPACT_ATOMS: atom_id res chain seq x y z
N ILE A 1 -7.52 7.99 1.09
CA ILE A 1 -8.38 7.87 -0.12
C ILE A 1 -7.93 6.74 -1.05
N CYS A 2 -6.65 6.33 -1.11
CA CYS A 2 -6.24 5.14 -1.88
C CYS A 2 -6.64 3.82 -1.23
N SER A 3 -6.71 3.77 0.10
CA SER A 3 -7.13 2.59 0.86
C SER A 3 -8.50 2.04 0.44
N TRP A 4 -9.44 2.94 0.20
CA TRP A 4 -10.79 2.62 -0.26
C TRP A 4 -10.81 2.07 -1.70
N LEU A 5 -9.88 2.54 -2.54
CA LEU A 5 -9.79 2.13 -3.94
C LEU A 5 -9.21 0.72 -4.13
N MET A 6 -8.72 0.08 -3.06
CA MET A 6 -8.27 -1.32 -3.12
C MET A 6 -9.42 -2.34 -3.03
N GLY A 7 -10.61 -1.92 -2.59
CA GLY A 7 -11.85 -2.66 -2.82
C GLY A 7 -12.40 -2.21 -4.16
N VAL A 8 -12.33 -3.07 -5.20
CA VAL A 8 -12.70 -2.79 -6.60
C VAL A 8 -13.57 -1.54 -6.76
N PRO A 9 -13.01 -0.39 -7.16
CA PRO A 9 -13.76 0.85 -7.20
C PRO A 9 -14.69 0.78 -8.41
N ARG A 10 -15.92 0.30 -8.19
CA ARG A 10 -16.96 0.26 -9.22
C ARG A 10 -17.72 1.57 -9.35
N VAL A 11 -17.66 2.43 -8.32
CA VAL A 11 -18.42 3.68 -8.24
C VAL A 11 -17.56 4.74 -7.54
N PHE A 12 -17.52 5.95 -8.11
CA PHE A 12 -17.08 7.14 -7.39
C PHE A 12 -18.32 7.77 -6.72
N ALA A 13 -18.30 7.87 -5.40
CA ALA A 13 -19.33 8.57 -4.63
C ALA A 13 -18.68 9.80 -3.98
N GLY A 14 -18.85 10.96 -4.61
CA GLY A 14 -18.29 12.23 -4.14
C GLY A 14 -19.06 13.41 -4.69
N ASP A 15 -18.89 14.56 -4.06
CA ASP A 15 -19.49 15.82 -4.49
C ASP A 15 -18.90 16.28 -5.84
N LEU A 16 -19.77 16.68 -6.76
CA LEU A 16 -19.40 17.21 -8.06
C LEU A 16 -18.62 18.52 -7.92
N ASP A 17 -18.90 19.32 -6.90
CA ASP A 17 -18.17 20.56 -6.59
C ASP A 17 -16.71 20.27 -6.18
N GLY A 18 -16.41 19.02 -5.79
CA GLY A 18 -15.06 18.54 -5.51
C GLY A 18 -14.25 18.14 -6.75
N LEU A 19 -14.82 18.14 -7.96
CA LEU A 19 -14.14 17.73 -9.21
C LEU A 19 -13.38 18.89 -9.87
N THR A 20 -12.55 19.59 -9.09
CA THR A 20 -11.60 20.55 -9.66
C THR A 20 -10.61 19.83 -10.59
N GLU A 21 -10.03 20.54 -11.57
CA GLU A 21 -9.02 19.95 -12.46
C GLU A 21 -7.84 19.31 -11.69
N GLN A 22 -7.46 19.92 -10.58
CA GLN A 22 -6.41 19.41 -9.69
C GLN A 22 -6.82 18.05 -9.11
N ASN A 23 -8.04 17.93 -8.60
CA ASN A 23 -8.56 16.69 -8.05
C ASN A 23 -8.72 15.62 -9.14
N ILE A 24 -9.21 15.98 -10.32
CA ILE A 24 -9.31 15.05 -11.47
C ILE A 24 -7.93 14.49 -11.83
N LYS A 25 -6.92 15.37 -12.01
CA LYS A 25 -5.54 14.94 -12.29
C LYS A 25 -5.00 14.03 -11.20
N HIS A 26 -5.30 14.34 -9.94
CA HIS A 26 -4.89 13.53 -8.79
C HIS A 26 -5.55 12.16 -8.76
N TYR A 27 -6.86 12.07 -9.03
CA TYR A 27 -7.59 10.80 -9.10
C TYR A 27 -7.14 9.94 -10.28
N ASN A 28 -6.95 10.53 -11.46
CA ASN A 28 -6.47 9.81 -12.63
C ASN A 28 -5.13 9.12 -12.38
N LYS A 29 -4.17 9.80 -11.73
CA LYS A 29 -2.88 9.18 -11.35
C LYS A 29 -3.08 7.92 -10.49
N ARG A 30 -4.04 7.96 -9.55
CA ARG A 30 -4.33 6.84 -8.66
C ARG A 30 -5.04 5.70 -9.38
N PHE A 31 -6.00 6.00 -10.26
CA PHE A 31 -6.66 4.98 -11.07
C PHE A 31 -5.68 4.28 -12.01
N THR A 32 -4.83 5.02 -12.71
CA THR A 32 -3.78 4.44 -13.57
C THR A 32 -2.81 3.57 -12.77
N LEU A 33 -2.43 3.98 -11.56
CA LEU A 33 -1.62 3.14 -10.66
C LEU A 33 -2.34 1.82 -10.34
N LEU A 34 -3.61 1.87 -9.96
CA LEU A 34 -4.39 0.68 -9.59
C LEU A 34 -4.65 -0.25 -10.78
N GLU A 35 -4.92 0.30 -11.97
CA GLU A 35 -5.04 -0.48 -13.21
C GLU A 35 -3.76 -1.25 -13.49
N ARG A 36 -2.59 -0.61 -13.32
CA ARG A 36 -1.30 -1.29 -13.45
C ARG A 36 -1.14 -2.39 -12.41
N LEU A 37 -1.40 -2.10 -11.13
CA LEU A 37 -1.25 -3.07 -10.05
C LEU A 37 -2.20 -4.27 -10.22
N GLU A 38 -3.41 -4.04 -10.71
CA GLU A 38 -4.36 -5.10 -11.07
C GLU A 38 -3.84 -5.94 -12.24
N LYS A 39 -3.32 -5.31 -13.30
CA LYS A 39 -2.73 -6.03 -14.42
C LYS A 39 -1.52 -6.88 -14.00
N ASP A 40 -0.67 -6.34 -13.14
CA ASP A 40 0.59 -6.97 -12.73
C ASP A 40 0.37 -8.09 -11.69
N TYR A 41 -0.58 -7.91 -10.77
CA TYR A 41 -0.73 -8.78 -9.59
C TYR A 41 -2.14 -9.32 -9.35
N ASN A 42 -3.13 -8.93 -10.13
CA ASN A 42 -4.52 -9.38 -9.97
C ASN A 42 -5.08 -9.08 -8.56
N ILE A 43 -4.70 -7.92 -8.00
CA ILE A 43 -4.98 -7.49 -6.61
C ILE A 43 -6.45 -7.61 -6.22
N TYR A 44 -7.40 -7.46 -7.13
CA TYR A 44 -8.82 -7.51 -6.81
C TYR A 44 -9.35 -8.93 -6.56
N ASN A 45 -8.67 -9.95 -7.07
CA ASN A 45 -9.05 -11.35 -6.93
C ASN A 45 -8.28 -12.08 -5.82
N HIS A 46 -7.46 -11.36 -5.04
CA HIS A 46 -6.68 -11.92 -3.94
C HIS A 46 -7.19 -11.50 -2.57
N PHE A 47 -6.96 -12.37 -1.60
CA PHE A 47 -7.36 -12.17 -0.21
C PHE A 47 -6.71 -10.92 0.38
N GLN A 48 -7.49 -10.19 1.18
CA GLN A 48 -6.96 -9.08 1.96
C GLN A 48 -6.38 -9.60 3.27
N TYR A 49 -5.05 -9.65 3.33
CA TYR A 49 -4.34 -9.89 4.55
C TYR A 49 -4.35 -8.63 5.42
N SER A 50 -4.94 -8.69 6.61
CA SER A 50 -5.08 -7.55 7.53
C SER A 50 -4.82 -7.97 8.97
N GLY A 51 -4.85 -7.01 9.90
CA GLY A 51 -4.84 -7.31 11.35
C GLY A 51 -3.48 -7.19 12.02
N VAL A 52 -2.50 -6.54 11.39
CA VAL A 52 -1.21 -6.24 12.02
C VAL A 52 -0.83 -4.80 11.68
N PRO A 53 -1.06 -3.82 12.57
CA PRO A 53 -1.86 -3.86 13.79
C PRO A 53 -3.37 -3.82 13.46
N ALA A 54 -4.19 -3.94 14.51
CA ALA A 54 -5.64 -3.80 14.40
C ALA A 54 -6.03 -2.46 13.71
N PRO A 55 -7.08 -2.45 12.88
CA PRO A 55 -7.57 -1.23 12.25
C PRO A 55 -7.83 -0.12 13.26
N THR A 56 -7.32 1.08 12.98
CA THR A 56 -7.49 2.26 13.82
C THR A 56 -7.42 3.53 12.98
N ASP A 57 -8.22 4.53 13.36
CA ASP A 57 -8.15 5.88 12.79
C ASP A 57 -7.16 6.78 13.55
N ASP A 58 -6.65 6.30 14.68
CA ASP A 58 -5.76 7.04 15.57
C ASP A 58 -4.29 6.81 15.20
N ASP A 59 -3.86 5.56 15.12
CA ASP A 59 -2.46 5.19 14.94
C ASP A 59 -2.20 4.65 13.51
N TRP A 60 -1.08 3.97 13.31
CA TRP A 60 -0.73 3.34 12.04
C TRP A 60 -1.57 2.07 11.79
N HIS A 61 -1.90 1.83 10.52
CA HIS A 61 -2.59 0.62 10.08
C HIS A 61 -2.10 0.20 8.70
N TRP A 62 -1.95 -1.11 8.45
CA TRP A 62 -1.63 -1.62 7.13
C TRP A 62 -2.25 -2.99 6.86
N TRP A 63 -2.40 -3.27 5.56
CA TRP A 63 -2.95 -4.52 5.03
C TRP A 63 -2.40 -4.76 3.63
N GLY A 64 -2.43 -6.01 3.18
CA GLY A 64 -1.89 -6.41 1.88
C GLY A 64 -2.85 -7.23 1.04
N LYS A 65 -2.61 -7.22 -0.27
CA LYS A 65 -3.20 -8.13 -1.24
C LYS A 65 -2.07 -8.75 -2.04
N LEU A 66 -1.79 -10.02 -1.77
CA LEU A 66 -0.67 -10.76 -2.36
C LEU A 66 -1.18 -11.96 -3.16
N ASN A 67 -0.52 -12.24 -4.28
CA ASN A 67 -0.73 -13.41 -5.11
C ASN A 67 -0.05 -14.67 -4.50
N PRO A 68 -0.22 -15.87 -5.07
CA PRO A 68 0.42 -17.10 -4.56
C PRO A 68 1.96 -17.10 -4.54
N GLN A 69 2.59 -16.20 -5.31
CA GLN A 69 4.04 -15.99 -5.32
C GLN A 69 4.51 -15.11 -4.15
N SER A 70 3.56 -14.58 -3.37
CA SER A 70 3.73 -13.57 -2.31
C SER A 70 4.17 -12.20 -2.84
N GLU A 71 3.77 -11.87 -4.06
CA GLU A 71 3.94 -10.57 -4.70
C GLU A 71 2.62 -9.81 -4.70
N GLY A 72 2.65 -8.49 -4.79
CA GLY A 72 1.43 -7.68 -4.81
C GLY A 72 1.65 -6.36 -4.11
N VAL A 73 0.68 -5.97 -3.28
CA VAL A 73 0.68 -4.63 -2.68
C VAL A 73 0.36 -4.64 -1.21
N VAL A 74 0.94 -3.70 -0.48
CA VAL A 74 0.62 -3.36 0.91
C VAL A 74 0.24 -1.90 0.98
N VAL A 75 -0.92 -1.62 1.57
CA VAL A 75 -1.37 -0.26 1.87
C VAL A 75 -0.98 0.04 3.30
N VAL A 76 -0.40 1.22 3.52
CA VAL A 76 -0.03 1.71 4.84
C VAL A 76 -0.66 3.07 5.05
N LEU A 77 -1.27 3.26 6.21
CA LEU A 77 -1.89 4.49 6.65
C LEU A 77 -1.31 4.93 7.98
N ARG A 78 -1.21 6.25 8.16
CA ARG A 78 -1.06 6.88 9.48
C ARG A 78 -2.33 7.65 9.81
N GLY A 79 -2.90 7.38 10.97
CA GLY A 79 -4.07 8.09 11.49
C GLY A 79 -3.79 9.55 11.90
N ARG A 80 -4.67 10.08 12.77
CA ARG A 80 -4.53 11.44 13.32
C ARG A 80 -3.39 11.60 14.33
N ALA A 81 -2.96 10.48 14.91
CA ALA A 81 -1.89 10.33 15.88
C ALA A 81 -0.85 9.30 15.38
N GLY A 82 -0.08 8.71 16.29
CA GLY A 82 1.04 7.83 15.96
C GLY A 82 2.33 8.59 15.67
N ALA A 83 3.47 7.91 15.80
CA ALA A 83 4.80 8.47 15.55
C ALA A 83 4.97 8.89 14.08
N ASP A 84 5.87 9.84 13.80
CA ASP A 84 6.16 10.31 12.44
C ASP A 84 6.77 9.22 11.56
N SER A 85 7.51 8.30 12.18
CA SER A 85 8.07 7.12 11.54
C SER A 85 7.69 5.85 12.29
N ARG A 86 7.50 4.76 11.56
CA ARG A 86 7.19 3.44 12.11
C ARG A 86 7.77 2.31 11.28
N ALA A 87 8.29 1.32 12.00
CA ALA A 87 8.68 0.03 11.46
C ALA A 87 7.41 -0.80 11.21
N ILE A 88 7.21 -1.23 9.97
CA ILE A 88 6.07 -2.06 9.58
C ILE A 88 6.52 -3.47 9.26
N ASN A 89 5.71 -4.45 9.63
CA ASN A 89 5.95 -5.84 9.30
C ASN A 89 4.93 -6.38 8.29
N ILE A 90 5.38 -7.23 7.38
CA ILE A 90 4.55 -7.85 6.34
C ILE A 90 4.67 -9.37 6.51
N PRO A 91 3.90 -9.98 7.44
CA PRO A 91 4.11 -11.36 7.84
C PRO A 91 3.73 -12.39 6.75
N TRP A 92 3.06 -11.95 5.69
CA TRP A 92 2.46 -12.81 4.66
C TRP A 92 3.41 -13.12 3.48
N VAL A 93 4.61 -12.55 3.50
CA VAL A 93 5.65 -12.86 2.50
C VAL A 93 6.37 -14.16 2.83
N LYS A 94 7.11 -14.71 1.86
CA LYS A 94 7.95 -15.89 2.05
C LYS A 94 9.30 -15.50 2.62
N ALA A 95 9.68 -16.07 3.77
CA ALA A 95 10.86 -15.66 4.53
C ALA A 95 12.18 -15.85 3.75
N GLU A 96 12.22 -16.89 2.91
CA GLU A 96 13.37 -17.32 2.12
C GLU A 96 13.60 -16.50 0.84
N LYS A 97 12.67 -15.61 0.49
CA LYS A 97 12.76 -14.78 -0.72
C LYS A 97 13.31 -13.40 -0.42
N ASN A 98 13.90 -12.77 -1.42
CA ASN A 98 14.16 -11.34 -1.42
C ASN A 98 13.09 -10.61 -2.23
N TYR A 99 12.78 -9.39 -1.82
CA TYR A 99 11.74 -8.57 -2.44
C TYR A 99 12.29 -7.22 -2.84
N THR A 100 12.04 -6.81 -4.08
CA THR A 100 12.11 -5.42 -4.50
C THR A 100 10.87 -4.69 -4.00
N ILE A 101 11.09 -3.71 -3.12
CA ILE A 101 10.08 -2.80 -2.57
C ILE A 101 10.03 -1.55 -3.43
N ARG A 102 8.84 -1.17 -3.90
CA ARG A 102 8.60 0.12 -4.56
C ARG A 102 7.52 0.91 -3.83
N PHE A 103 7.86 2.11 -3.39
CA PHE A 103 6.88 3.05 -2.85
C PHE A 103 6.17 3.73 -4.01
N CYS A 104 4.85 3.89 -3.98
CA CYS A 104 4.09 4.32 -5.17
C CYS A 104 3.57 5.76 -5.08
N LEU A 105 3.46 6.33 -3.87
CA LEU A 105 2.83 7.63 -3.64
C LEU A 105 3.83 8.71 -3.22
N ASN A 106 4.50 8.54 -2.08
CA ASN A 106 5.33 9.60 -1.51
C ASN A 106 6.75 9.60 -2.09
N GLN A 107 7.24 8.43 -2.53
CA GLN A 107 8.59 8.27 -3.09
C GLN A 107 8.61 7.31 -4.30
N PRO A 108 7.91 7.62 -5.40
CA PRO A 108 7.72 6.73 -6.55
C PRO A 108 9.02 6.24 -7.24
N SER A 109 10.15 6.92 -7.02
CA SER A 109 11.46 6.57 -7.58
C SER A 109 12.34 5.78 -6.63
N HIS A 110 11.93 5.61 -5.37
CA HIS A 110 12.72 4.88 -4.38
C HIS A 110 12.36 3.40 -4.42
N SER A 111 13.38 2.56 -4.65
CA SER A 111 13.27 1.12 -4.50
C SER A 111 14.40 0.58 -3.65
N GLN A 112 14.12 -0.49 -2.93
CA GLN A 112 15.12 -1.20 -2.14
C GLN A 112 14.84 -2.70 -2.17
N VAL A 113 15.89 -3.50 -2.04
CA VAL A 113 15.77 -4.95 -1.85
C VAL A 113 15.82 -5.25 -0.37
N ILE A 114 14.88 -6.05 0.12
CA ILE A 114 14.80 -6.49 1.51
C ILE A 114 14.44 -7.97 1.56
N SER A 115 14.97 -8.70 2.54
CA SER A 115 14.62 -10.11 2.71
C SER A 115 13.19 -10.26 3.23
N GLY A 116 12.54 -11.35 2.86
CA GLY A 116 11.23 -11.71 3.38
C GLY A 116 11.26 -11.85 4.90
N LYS A 117 12.35 -12.37 5.47
CA LYS A 117 12.53 -12.44 6.92
C LYS A 117 12.55 -11.05 7.57
N ASP A 118 13.27 -10.09 6.98
CA ASP A 118 13.32 -8.72 7.49
C ASP A 118 11.97 -8.00 7.37
N LEU A 119 11.20 -8.30 6.32
CA LEU A 119 9.81 -7.84 6.19
C LEU A 119 8.92 -8.43 7.28
N GLN A 120 9.04 -9.72 7.58
CA GLN A 120 8.26 -10.37 8.65
C GLN A 120 8.64 -9.81 10.03
N ASP A 121 9.91 -9.44 10.23
CA ASP A 121 10.45 -8.91 11.49
C ASP A 121 10.21 -7.41 11.69
N GLY A 122 9.63 -6.73 10.71
CA GLY A 122 9.28 -5.31 10.85
C GLY A 122 10.42 -4.34 10.55
N LYS A 123 11.40 -4.72 9.74
CA LYS A 123 12.57 -3.85 9.46
C LYS A 123 12.32 -2.80 8.38
N LEU A 124 11.16 -2.80 7.75
CA LEU A 124 10.80 -1.78 6.76
C LEU A 124 10.33 -0.51 7.49
N GLN A 125 11.16 0.52 7.47
CA GLN A 125 10.83 1.83 8.03
C GLN A 125 10.06 2.69 7.05
N LEU A 126 9.05 3.37 7.56
CA LEU A 126 8.23 4.33 6.83
C LEU A 126 8.13 5.63 7.60
N GLU A 127 7.98 6.73 6.86
CA GLU A 127 7.62 8.04 7.38
C GLU A 127 6.38 8.51 6.63
N LEU A 128 5.35 8.94 7.36
CA LEU A 128 4.11 9.44 6.77
C LEU A 128 3.64 10.68 7.54
N PRO A 129 3.10 11.71 6.86
CA PRO A 129 2.40 12.78 7.54
C PRO A 129 1.12 12.24 8.21
N LYS A 130 0.53 13.01 9.13
CA LYS A 130 -0.79 12.69 9.69
C LYS A 130 -1.82 12.55 8.57
N TYR A 131 -2.68 11.53 8.66
CA TYR A 131 -3.60 11.13 7.59
C TYR A 131 -2.92 10.75 6.27
N GLY A 132 -1.60 10.50 6.32
CA GLY A 132 -0.79 10.07 5.20
C GLY A 132 -1.07 8.63 4.83
N GLN A 133 -0.73 8.30 3.59
CA GLN A 133 -0.90 6.95 3.04
C GLN A 133 0.25 6.62 2.08
N GLU A 134 0.57 5.34 1.99
CA GLU A 134 1.50 4.79 1.01
C GLU A 134 0.93 3.49 0.41
N ILE A 135 1.29 3.22 -0.84
CA ILE A 135 1.14 1.91 -1.46
C ILE A 135 2.55 1.39 -1.72
N ILE A 136 2.85 0.24 -1.13
CA ILE A 136 4.09 -0.48 -1.33
C ILE A 136 3.81 -1.62 -2.29
N GLU A 137 4.51 -1.65 -3.40
CA GLU A 137 4.57 -2.78 -4.31
C GLU A 137 5.69 -3.74 -3.88
N LEU A 138 5.35 -5.02 -3.79
CA LEU A 138 6.24 -6.13 -3.47
C LEU A 138 6.40 -7.01 -4.70
N LYS A 139 7.63 -7.07 -5.23
CA LYS A 139 7.99 -7.99 -6.31
C LYS A 139 9.14 -8.87 -5.87
N VAL A 140 9.13 -10.16 -6.17
CA VAL A 140 10.30 -11.02 -5.87
C VAL A 140 11.51 -10.49 -6.65
N ALA A 141 12.64 -10.35 -5.97
CA ALA A 141 13.89 -9.95 -6.60
C ALA A 141 14.45 -11.12 -7.41
N ASP A 142 14.96 -10.82 -8.60
CA ASP A 142 15.65 -11.77 -9.49
C ASP A 142 17.02 -12.16 -8.90
#